data_AF-Q8RD14-F1
#
_entry.id   AF-Q8RD14-F1
#
_cell.length_a   1.000
_cell.length_b   1.000
_cell.length_c   1.000
_cell.angle_alpha   90.00
_cell.angle_beta   90.00
_cell.angle_gamma   90.00
#
_symmetry.space_group_name_H-M   'P 1'
#
loop_
_entity.id
_entity.type
_entity.pdbx_description
1 polymer ?
#
loop_
_entity_poly.entity_id
_entity_poly.type
_entity_poly.pdbx_seq_one_letter_code
_entity_poly.pdbx_strand_id
1 'polypeptide(L)'
;MGIKLYSKEVIEEFTSPKSAPSSWNAYKYGYGWEIARKDYMGDFTSSRTYGHSGFTGTQVIFDPEYNLQIIVLTNRQNNGLNEKGEYFSTFNLSREISNVVYESLKRLTVICQYLKIGK
;
A
#
# COMPACT_ATOMS: atom_id res chain seq x y z
N MET A 1 15.24 -20.81 0.90
CA MET A 1 14.01 -21.51 0.46
C MET A 1 12.82 -20.77 1.04
N GLY A 2 11.81 -20.47 0.22
CA GLY A 2 10.56 -19.86 0.69
C GLY A 2 9.47 -20.92 0.92
N ILE A 3 8.62 -20.72 1.91
CA ILE A 3 7.44 -21.57 2.17
C ILE A 3 6.24 -20.92 1.45
N LYS A 4 5.51 -21.70 0.66
CA LYS A 4 4.24 -21.27 0.07
C LYS A 4 3.10 -21.56 1.05
N LEU A 5 2.51 -20.52 1.63
CA LEU A 5 1.39 -20.67 2.57
C LEU A 5 0.04 -20.82 1.85
N TYR A 6 -0.16 -20.09 0.75
CA TYR A 6 -1.42 -20.05 0.02
C TYR A 6 -1.23 -20.22 -1.49
N SER A 7 -2.25 -20.72 -2.17
CA SER A 7 -2.29 -20.77 -3.64
C SER A 7 -2.52 -19.37 -4.22
N LYS A 8 -2.29 -19.20 -5.53
CA LYS A 8 -2.49 -17.91 -6.19
C LYS A 8 -3.97 -17.52 -6.18
N GLU A 9 -4.83 -18.51 -6.36
CA GLU A 9 -6.28 -18.41 -6.36
C GLU A 9 -6.78 -17.95 -4.98
N VAL A 10 -6.22 -18.47 -3.89
CA VAL A 10 -6.56 -18.03 -2.52
C VAL A 10 -6.10 -16.59 -2.28
N ILE A 11 -4.90 -16.21 -2.74
CA ILE A 11 -4.42 -14.83 -2.63
C ILE A 11 -5.36 -13.89 -3.40
N GLU A 12 -5.69 -14.21 -4.65
CA GLU A 12 -6.60 -13.43 -5.48
C GLU A 12 -8.00 -13.31 -4.85
N GLU A 13 -8.51 -14.39 -4.26
CA GLU A 13 -9.80 -14.38 -3.58
C GLU A 13 -9.79 -13.41 -2.38
N PHE A 14 -8.74 -13.44 -1.56
CA PHE A 14 -8.64 -12.59 -0.37
C PHE A 14 -8.39 -11.12 -0.71
N THR A 15 -7.65 -10.84 -1.77
CA THR A 15 -7.26 -9.47 -2.15
C THR A 15 -8.15 -8.86 -3.24
N SER A 16 -9.22 -9.55 -3.66
CA SER A 16 -10.21 -9.02 -4.60
C SER A 16 -11.32 -8.26 -3.88
N PRO A 17 -11.93 -7.25 -4.52
CA PRO A 17 -13.03 -6.50 -3.90
C PRO A 17 -14.25 -7.38 -3.57
N LYS A 18 -14.66 -7.35 -2.30
CA LYS A 18 -15.88 -8.00 -1.76
C LYS A 18 -16.93 -7.00 -1.32
N SER A 19 -16.57 -5.72 -1.16
CA SER A 19 -17.52 -4.64 -0.87
C SER A 19 -17.98 -3.94 -2.14
N ALA A 20 -19.26 -3.55 -2.18
CA ALA A 20 -19.76 -2.63 -3.19
C ALA A 20 -19.05 -1.27 -3.07
N PRO A 21 -18.91 -0.49 -4.16
CA PRO A 21 -18.47 0.89 -4.08
C PRO A 21 -19.39 1.65 -3.12
N SER A 22 -18.85 2.30 -2.09
CA SER A 22 -19.63 3.20 -1.26
C SER A 22 -19.44 4.63 -1.76
N SER A 23 -20.47 5.47 -1.65
CA SER A 23 -20.35 6.90 -1.95
C SER A 23 -19.41 7.65 -0.99
N TRP A 24 -19.00 7.02 0.11
CA TRP A 24 -18.25 7.64 1.20
C TRP A 24 -16.75 7.32 1.16
N ASN A 25 -16.34 6.27 0.42
CA ASN A 25 -14.93 5.93 0.27
C ASN A 25 -14.60 5.44 -1.15
N ALA A 26 -13.50 5.93 -1.70
CA ALA A 26 -13.04 5.56 -3.04
C ALA A 26 -12.35 4.18 -3.09
N TYR A 27 -12.12 3.55 -1.93
CA TYR A 27 -11.41 2.29 -1.78
C TYR A 27 -12.37 1.15 -1.42
N LYS A 28 -11.91 -0.09 -1.61
CA LYS A 28 -12.73 -1.31 -1.40
C LYS A 28 -12.12 -2.20 -0.32
N TYR A 29 -12.86 -3.21 0.09
CA TYR A 29 -12.38 -4.24 1.01
C TYR A 29 -12.38 -5.61 0.35
N GLY A 30 -11.31 -6.37 0.58
CA GLY A 30 -11.25 -7.81 0.41
C GLY A 30 -11.41 -8.53 1.76
N TYR A 31 -11.11 -9.83 1.80
CA TYR A 31 -11.11 -10.58 3.06
C TYR A 31 -9.89 -10.23 3.91
N GLY A 32 -10.07 -9.28 4.83
CA GLY A 32 -9.01 -8.80 5.72
C GLY A 32 -8.05 -7.81 5.07
N TRP A 33 -8.40 -7.24 3.92
CA TRP A 33 -7.56 -6.31 3.16
C TRP A 33 -8.31 -5.07 2.72
N GLU A 34 -7.64 -3.93 2.72
CA GLU A 34 -8.07 -2.71 2.06
C GLU A 34 -7.50 -2.70 0.63
N ILE A 35 -8.23 -2.18 -0.34
CA ILE A 35 -7.88 -2.22 -1.76
C ILE A 35 -7.93 -0.81 -2.35
N ALA A 36 -6.82 -0.38 -2.97
CA ALA A 36 -6.64 0.93 -3.59
C ALA A 36 -6.89 2.13 -2.63
N ARG A 37 -6.54 1.98 -1.35
CA ARG A 37 -6.71 3.02 -0.32
C ARG A 37 -5.56 4.05 -0.34
N LYS A 38 -5.73 5.10 -1.13
CA LYS A 38 -4.71 6.15 -1.32
C LYS A 38 -4.27 6.86 -0.04
N ASP A 39 -5.08 6.90 1.02
CA ASP A 39 -4.78 7.60 2.28
C ASP A 39 -3.39 7.26 2.83
N TYR A 40 -2.96 5.99 2.72
CA TYR A 40 -1.64 5.53 3.15
C TYR A 40 -0.87 4.75 2.09
N MET A 41 -1.55 4.23 1.04
CA MET A 41 -0.89 3.48 -0.03
C MET A 41 -0.21 4.37 -1.08
N GLY A 42 -0.50 5.67 -1.09
CA GLY A 42 0.03 6.59 -2.09
C GLY A 42 -0.91 6.83 -3.28
N ASP A 43 -0.58 7.84 -4.06
CA ASP A 43 -1.36 8.33 -5.20
C ASP A 43 -1.15 7.53 -6.48
N PHE A 44 0.05 6.95 -6.61
CA PHE A 44 0.51 6.25 -7.81
C PHE A 44 0.29 4.73 -7.77
N THR A 45 -0.37 4.27 -6.71
CA THR A 45 -0.72 2.87 -6.51
C THR A 45 -1.71 2.39 -7.57
N SER A 46 -1.60 1.13 -8.00
CA SER A 46 -2.53 0.53 -8.96
C SER A 46 -3.92 0.30 -8.37
N SER A 47 -4.88 -0.02 -9.23
CA SER A 47 -6.23 -0.43 -8.78
C SER A 47 -6.23 -1.80 -8.09
N ARG A 48 -5.15 -2.57 -8.23
CA ARG A 48 -4.94 -3.89 -7.62
C ARG A 48 -4.09 -3.84 -6.36
N THR A 49 -3.66 -2.66 -5.91
CA THR A 49 -2.94 -2.55 -4.65
C THR A 49 -3.84 -2.97 -3.50
N TYR A 50 -3.31 -3.81 -2.62
CA TYR A 50 -3.97 -4.18 -1.37
C TYR A 50 -3.02 -3.98 -0.19
N GLY A 51 -3.59 -3.78 0.99
CA GLY A 51 -2.82 -3.53 2.19
C GLY A 51 -3.68 -3.51 3.44
N HIS A 52 -3.04 -3.31 4.57
CA HIS A 52 -3.73 -3.16 5.85
C HIS A 52 -2.97 -2.18 6.73
N SER A 53 -3.73 -1.37 7.47
CA SER A 53 -3.19 -0.51 8.52
C SER A 53 -3.35 -1.16 9.91
N GLY A 54 -2.31 -1.08 10.73
CA GLY A 54 -2.30 -1.59 12.09
C GLY A 54 -2.61 -0.50 13.10
N PHE A 55 -3.26 -0.88 14.19
CA PHE A 55 -3.61 0.05 15.26
C PHE A 55 -2.40 0.77 15.87
N THR A 56 -1.23 0.14 15.89
CA THR A 56 0.03 0.74 16.36
C THR A 56 0.68 1.68 15.35
N GLY A 57 0.12 1.84 14.16
CA GLY A 57 0.67 2.69 13.10
C GLY A 57 1.56 1.94 12.10
N THR A 58 1.50 0.61 12.05
CA THR A 58 2.14 -0.17 10.99
C THR A 58 1.31 -0.14 9.72
N GLN A 59 1.94 -0.13 8.54
CA GLN A 59 1.26 -0.30 7.26
C GLN A 59 1.98 -1.32 6.40
N VAL A 60 1.22 -2.21 5.78
CA VAL A 60 1.71 -3.13 4.75
C VAL A 60 0.97 -2.84 3.46
N ILE A 61 1.71 -2.70 2.37
CA ILE A 61 1.19 -2.33 1.06
C ILE A 61 1.82 -3.27 0.03
N PHE A 62 0.99 -3.89 -0.79
CA PHE A 62 1.39 -4.81 -1.84
C PHE A 62 0.79 -4.35 -3.15
N ASP A 63 1.64 -4.12 -4.15
CA ASP A 63 1.20 -3.80 -5.49
C ASP A 63 1.71 -4.85 -6.49
N PRO A 64 0.84 -5.82 -6.86
CA PRO A 64 1.24 -6.89 -7.75
C PRO A 64 1.40 -6.44 -9.21
N GLU A 65 0.94 -5.25 -9.60
CA GLU A 65 1.22 -4.71 -10.95
C GLU A 65 2.66 -4.19 -11.07
N TYR A 66 3.19 -3.67 -9.97
CA TYR A 66 4.57 -3.17 -9.90
C TYR A 66 5.56 -4.18 -9.31
N ASN A 67 5.10 -5.40 -8.96
CA ASN A 67 5.87 -6.39 -8.19
C ASN A 67 6.52 -5.76 -6.94
N LEU A 68 5.74 -4.97 -6.20
CA LEU A 68 6.21 -4.08 -5.15
C LEU A 68 5.58 -4.45 -3.80
N GLN A 69 6.38 -4.35 -2.74
CA GLN A 69 5.93 -4.44 -1.35
C GLN A 69 6.55 -3.29 -0.57
N ILE A 70 5.73 -2.56 0.18
CA ILE A 70 6.16 -1.47 1.07
C ILE A 70 5.64 -1.78 2.46
N ILE A 71 6.56 -1.84 3.43
CA ILE A 71 6.25 -2.12 4.82
C ILE A 71 6.79 -0.98 5.66
N VAL A 72 5.88 -0.23 6.29
CA VAL A 72 6.21 0.90 7.15
C VAL A 72 5.88 0.50 8.59
N LEU A 73 6.91 0.36 9.42
CA LEU A 73 6.78 -0.07 10.80
C LEU A 73 7.01 1.12 11.73
N THR A 74 5.92 1.69 12.25
CA THR A 74 5.97 2.75 13.26
C THR A 74 5.25 2.30 14.53
N ASN A 75 5.37 3.09 15.60
CA ASN A 75 4.64 2.90 16.84
C ASN A 75 4.03 4.24 17.30
N ARG A 76 2.84 4.58 16.79
CA ARG A 76 2.12 5.81 17.17
C ARG A 76 1.69 5.80 18.63
N GLN A 77 1.56 4.63 19.26
CA GLN A 77 1.17 4.54 20.67
C GLN A 77 2.27 5.06 21.60
N ASN A 78 3.54 4.95 21.19
CA ASN A 78 4.68 5.45 21.97
C ASN A 78 4.61 6.97 22.21
N ASN A 79 3.92 7.72 21.35
CA ASN A 79 3.76 9.17 21.47
C ASN A 79 2.58 9.57 22.36
N GLY A 80 1.81 8.60 22.87
CA GLY A 80 0.60 8.88 23.65
C GLY A 80 -0.54 9.46 22.83
N LEU A 81 -1.56 9.94 23.54
CA LEU A 81 -2.72 10.61 22.95
C LEU A 81 -2.45 12.10 22.82
N ASN A 82 -3.05 12.73 21.80
CA ASN A 82 -3.13 14.18 21.70
C ASN A 82 -4.13 14.77 22.72
N GLU A 83 -4.27 16.10 22.76
CA GLU A 83 -5.20 16.81 23.66
C GLU A 83 -6.67 16.39 23.49
N LYS A 84 -7.03 15.79 22.35
CA LYS A 84 -8.38 15.29 22.04
C LYS A 84 -8.58 13.82 22.41
N GLY A 85 -7.57 13.16 22.96
CA GLY A 85 -7.64 11.74 23.31
C GLY A 85 -7.45 10.79 22.12
N GLU A 86 -6.83 11.24 21.02
CA GLU A 86 -6.62 10.46 19.80
C GLU A 86 -5.13 10.17 19.55
N TYR A 87 -4.81 9.06 18.92
CA TYR A 87 -3.45 8.79 18.44
C TYR A 87 -3.16 9.55 17.13
N PHE A 88 -1.94 10.05 16.99
CA PHE A 88 -1.46 10.66 15.75
C PHE A 88 -1.56 9.68 14.56
N SER A 89 -2.12 10.13 13.44
CA SER A 89 -2.17 9.32 12.22
C SER A 89 -0.79 9.21 11.59
N THR A 90 -0.41 8.00 11.18
CA THR A 90 0.83 7.73 10.44
C THR A 90 0.59 7.55 8.94
N PHE A 91 -0.64 7.79 8.48
CA PHE A 91 -1.01 7.58 7.08
C PHE A 91 -0.29 8.53 6.13
N ASN A 92 -0.15 9.81 6.48
CA ASN A 92 0.58 10.78 5.66
C ASN A 92 2.04 10.35 5.43
N LEU A 93 2.72 9.90 6.49
CA LEU A 93 4.08 9.37 6.38
C LEU A 93 4.15 8.17 5.44
N SER A 94 3.27 7.19 5.62
CA SER A 94 3.21 5.99 4.75
C SER A 94 2.91 6.35 3.29
N ARG A 95 2.03 7.33 3.07
CA ARG A 95 1.66 7.85 1.75
C ARG A 95 2.85 8.52 1.06
N GLU A 96 3.57 9.38 1.76
CA GLU A 96 4.76 10.07 1.24
C GLU A 96 5.87 9.07 0.89
N ILE A 97 6.16 8.12 1.78
CA ILE A 97 7.10 7.03 1.51
C ILE A 97 6.68 6.27 0.25
N SER A 98 5.41 5.88 0.15
CA SER A 98 4.91 5.14 -1.01
C SER A 98 5.04 5.94 -2.30
N ASN A 99 4.69 7.23 -2.28
CA ASN A 99 4.82 8.10 -3.44
C ASN A 99 6.28 8.20 -3.92
N VAL A 100 7.24 8.40 -3.01
CA VAL A 100 8.68 8.44 -3.34
C VAL A 100 9.16 7.12 -3.97
N VAL A 101 8.71 5.98 -3.45
CA VAL A 101 9.04 4.66 -4.00
C VAL A 101 8.51 4.52 -5.44
N TYR A 102 7.23 4.82 -5.66
CA TYR A 102 6.62 4.75 -7.00
C TYR A 102 7.30 5.68 -8.01
N GLU A 103 7.62 6.91 -7.61
CA GLU A 103 8.34 7.85 -8.46
C GLU A 103 9.73 7.33 -8.84
N SER A 104 10.42 6.68 -7.89
CA SER A 104 11.73 6.08 -8.13
C SER A 104 11.67 4.95 -9.17
N LEU A 105 10.63 4.12 -9.15
CA LEU A 105 10.40 3.08 -10.16
C LEU A 105 10.14 3.66 -11.56
N LYS A 106 9.38 4.76 -11.64
CA LYS A 106 9.13 5.46 -12.91
C LYS A 106 10.43 6.02 -13.51
N ARG A 107 11.27 6.65 -12.68
CA ARG A 107 12.57 7.20 -13.12
C ARG A 107 13.50 6.10 -13.66
N LEU A 108 13.57 4.95 -12.99
CA LEU A 108 14.35 3.81 -13.46
C LEU A 108 13.89 3.30 -14.83
N THR A 109 12.57 3.26 -15.06
CA THR A 109 12.00 2.82 -16.34
C THR A 109 12.41 3.75 -17.48
N VAL A 110 12.34 5.06 -17.25
CA VAL A 110 12.76 6.08 -18.24
C VAL A 110 14.25 5.97 -18.55
N ILE A 111 15.12 5.90 -17.52
CA ILE A 111 16.57 5.77 -17.73
C ILE A 111 16.90 4.50 -18.52
N CYS A 112 16.28 3.36 -18.18
CA CYS A 112 16.50 2.10 -18.89
C CYS A 112 16.05 2.17 -20.36
N GLN A 113 14.96 2.89 -20.66
CA GLN A 113 14.54 3.12 -22.05
C GLN A 113 15.55 4.00 -22.80
N TYR A 114 16.00 5.11 -22.21
CA TYR A 114 17.03 5.96 -22.82
C TYR A 114 18.33 5.20 -23.10
N LEU A 115 18.81 4.38 -22.15
CA LEU A 115 20.01 3.56 -22.33
C LEU A 115 19.86 2.45 -23.38
N LYS A 116 18.63 1.99 -23.65
CA LYS A 116 18.34 1.03 -24.73
C LYS A 116 18.25 1.68 -26.12
N ILE A 117 17.88 2.96 -26.20
CA ILE A 117 17.77 3.73 -27.46
C ILE A 117 19.13 4.30 -27.89
N GLY A 118 20.08 4.45 -26.96
CA GLY A 118 21.44 4.92 -27.24
C GLY A 118 22.43 3.86 -27.77
N LYS A 119 21.96 2.76 -28.36
CA LYS A 119 22.78 1.75 -29.04
C LYS A 119 22.36 1.57 -30.48
#